data_AF-A0A7C1LXQ0-F1
#
_entry.id   AF-A0A7C1LXQ0-F1
#
_cell.length_a   1.000
_cell.length_b   1.000
_cell.length_c   1.000
_cell.angle_alpha   90.00
_cell.angle_beta   90.00
_cell.angle_gamma   90.00
#
_symmetry.space_group_name_H-M   'P 1'
#
loop_
_entity.id
_entity.type
_entity.pdbx_description
1 polymer ?
#
loop_
_entity_poly.entity_id
_entity_poly.type
_entity_poly.pdbx_seq_one_letter_code
_entity_poly.pdbx_strand_id
1 'polypeptide(L)'
;MSISRKKTFYFLTLSSSVSLGIIAVLSLYFINWNSIVESYITIEGALGVVLTISLRIVIVSGMTLYTFYQWFKQEDQYLSDLPFLFGLYFVFLVFGKALDLYSAFIFFQLNDFIVLTIIKVRFFIMILNFLPMIYLSSEMILFSFSLKPRFKLLTNERTRNKINIRFIMVIIFIESIAGILASNQRTLSIYYPVIVIPSLLTIVWLFNFARKNKRLSQVNTLTLTIGFGAYLISQILRPLAQFIIGESAMFLILAETLDLIIFIIIFLGFYGESHY
;
A
#
# COMPACT_ATOMS: atom_id res chain seq x y z
N MET A 1 21.50 -13.43 -18.75
CA MET A 1 21.57 -14.01 -17.38
C MET A 1 20.79 -15.31 -17.39
N SER A 2 21.35 -16.44 -16.96
CA SER A 2 20.60 -17.71 -16.89
C SER A 2 19.38 -17.56 -15.97
N ILE A 3 18.27 -18.24 -16.28
CA ILE A 3 17.01 -18.18 -15.50
C ILE A 3 17.27 -18.35 -14.00
N SER A 4 18.05 -19.36 -13.61
CA SER A 4 18.44 -19.60 -12.20
C SER A 4 19.12 -18.37 -11.55
N ARG A 5 20.15 -17.79 -12.18
CA ARG A 5 20.81 -16.57 -11.70
C ARG A 5 19.84 -15.38 -11.55
N LYS A 6 18.88 -15.22 -12.47
CA LYS A 6 17.86 -14.15 -12.39
C LYS A 6 16.96 -14.33 -11.17
N LYS A 7 16.46 -15.55 -10.92
CA LYS A 7 15.66 -15.87 -9.72
C LYS A 7 16.43 -15.59 -8.43
N THR A 8 17.69 -16.04 -8.35
CA THR A 8 18.55 -15.79 -7.19
C THR A 8 18.79 -14.30 -6.98
N PHE A 9 19.06 -13.54 -8.04
CA PHE A 9 19.26 -12.09 -7.94
C PHE A 9 18.02 -11.37 -7.40
N TYR A 10 16.82 -11.70 -7.90
CA TYR A 10 15.58 -11.14 -7.39
C TYR A 10 15.30 -11.51 -5.95
N PHE A 11 15.51 -12.78 -5.59
CA PHE A 11 15.35 -13.24 -4.20
C PHE A 11 16.29 -12.49 -3.26
N LEU A 12 17.58 -12.40 -3.59
CA LEU A 12 18.56 -11.69 -2.78
C LEU A 12 18.22 -10.21 -2.66
N THR A 13 17.85 -9.55 -3.76
CA THR A 13 17.51 -8.12 -3.76
C THR A 13 16.25 -7.84 -2.92
N LEU A 14 15.20 -8.64 -3.07
CA LEU A 14 13.97 -8.50 -2.30
C LEU A 14 14.24 -8.78 -0.81
N SER A 15 14.89 -9.91 -0.51
CA SER A 15 15.19 -10.30 0.86
C SER A 15 16.09 -9.28 1.54
N SER A 16 17.16 -8.80 0.90
CA SER A 16 18.03 -7.78 1.48
C SER A 16 17.28 -6.48 1.74
N SER A 17 16.41 -6.05 0.82
CA SER A 17 15.64 -4.81 0.98
C SER A 17 14.63 -4.91 2.12
N VAL A 18 13.92 -6.04 2.24
CA VAL A 18 12.98 -6.30 3.34
C VAL A 18 13.73 -6.42 4.67
N SER A 19 14.84 -7.14 4.71
CA SER A 19 15.66 -7.26 5.92
C SER A 19 16.20 -5.92 6.41
N LEU A 20 16.69 -5.07 5.50
CA LEU A 20 17.13 -3.71 5.84
C LEU A 20 15.96 -2.87 6.39
N GLY A 21 14.78 -2.96 5.78
CA GLY A 21 13.58 -2.29 6.29
C GLY A 21 13.19 -2.77 7.69
N ILE A 22 13.21 -4.08 7.95
CA ILE A 22 12.93 -4.67 9.26
C ILE A 22 13.93 -4.17 10.30
N ILE A 23 15.23 -4.20 9.97
CA ILE A 23 16.29 -3.71 10.87
C ILE A 23 16.07 -2.22 11.18
N ALA A 24 15.75 -1.41 10.18
CA ALA A 24 15.50 0.02 10.37
C ALA A 24 14.30 0.27 11.31
N VAL A 25 13.18 -0.41 11.09
CA VAL A 25 12.00 -0.28 11.97
C VAL A 25 12.32 -0.79 13.38
N LEU A 26 12.89 -1.97 13.53
CA LEU A 26 13.23 -2.51 14.86
C LEU A 26 14.22 -1.62 15.62
N SER A 27 15.17 -1.00 14.91
CA SER A 27 16.10 -0.05 15.50
C SER A 27 15.37 1.18 16.06
N LEU A 28 14.35 1.70 15.35
CA LEU A 28 13.52 2.81 15.86
C LEU A 28 12.81 2.43 17.16
N TYR A 29 12.21 1.23 17.21
CA TYR A 29 11.55 0.72 18.41
C TYR A 29 12.54 0.54 19.56
N PHE A 30 13.72 -0.02 19.28
CA PHE A 30 14.75 -0.28 20.29
C PHE A 30 15.30 1.02 20.90
N ILE A 31 15.63 2.02 20.06
CA ILE A 31 16.15 3.31 20.52
C ILE A 31 15.14 4.04 21.41
N ASN A 32 13.84 3.89 21.14
CA ASN A 32 12.77 4.61 21.84
C ASN A 32 11.97 3.71 22.80
N TRP A 33 12.56 2.59 23.22
CA TRP A 33 11.87 1.57 24.01
C TRP A 33 11.24 2.12 25.29
N ASN A 34 11.97 2.96 26.03
CA ASN A 34 11.48 3.53 27.29
C ASN A 34 10.22 4.40 27.06
N SER A 35 10.24 5.26 26.05
CA SER A 35 9.08 6.09 25.68
C SER A 35 7.89 5.24 25.24
N ILE A 36 8.13 4.14 24.52
CA ILE A 36 7.07 3.21 24.11
C ILE A 36 6.42 2.54 25.32
N VAL A 37 7.23 2.03 26.26
CA VAL A 37 6.74 1.37 27.48
C VAL A 37 5.94 2.36 28.32
N GLU A 38 6.42 3.58 28.47
CA GLU A 38 5.71 4.62 29.21
C GLU A 38 4.37 4.97 28.55
N SER A 39 4.36 5.21 27.23
CA SER A 39 3.13 5.45 26.48
C SER A 39 2.14 4.29 26.53
N TYR A 40 2.64 3.06 26.56
CA TYR A 40 1.80 1.88 26.68
C TYR A 40 1.08 1.82 28.04
N ILE A 41 1.71 2.31 29.11
CA ILE A 41 1.11 2.36 30.45
C ILE A 41 0.12 3.53 30.56
N THR A 42 0.40 4.66 29.90
CA THR A 42 -0.40 5.88 30.04
C THR A 42 -1.62 5.94 29.12
N ILE A 43 -1.55 5.36 27.92
CA ILE A 43 -2.63 5.43 26.93
C ILE A 43 -3.69 4.37 27.24
N GLU A 44 -4.90 4.82 27.56
CA GLU A 44 -6.05 3.93 27.77
C GLU A 44 -6.36 3.16 26.47
N GLY A 45 -6.52 1.84 26.60
CA GLY A 45 -6.79 0.96 25.45
C GLY A 45 -5.60 0.67 24.54
N ALA A 46 -4.37 1.09 24.91
CA ALA A 46 -3.15 0.84 24.14
C ALA A 46 -2.97 -0.65 23.78
N LEU A 47 -3.21 -1.56 24.73
CA LEU A 47 -3.13 -3.01 24.49
C LEU A 47 -4.03 -3.45 23.32
N GLY A 48 -5.27 -2.97 23.27
CA GLY A 48 -6.21 -3.31 22.20
C GLY A 48 -5.70 -2.83 20.83
N VAL A 49 -5.24 -1.58 20.76
CA VAL A 49 -4.67 -1.00 19.54
C VAL A 49 -3.44 -1.79 19.06
N VAL A 50 -2.52 -2.12 19.98
CA VAL A 50 -1.32 -2.92 19.69
C VAL A 50 -1.68 -4.28 19.14
N LEU A 51 -2.60 -4.99 19.81
CA LEU A 51 -3.01 -6.33 19.39
C LEU A 51 -3.66 -6.29 18.00
N THR A 52 -4.56 -5.35 17.75
CA THR A 52 -5.24 -5.23 16.44
C THR A 52 -4.26 -4.88 15.32
N ILE A 53 -3.37 -3.90 15.52
CA ILE A 53 -2.39 -3.52 14.49
C ILE A 53 -1.36 -4.64 14.28
N SER A 54 -0.88 -5.28 15.35
CA SER A 54 0.05 -6.41 15.26
C SER A 54 -0.57 -7.60 14.53
N LEU A 55 -1.83 -7.93 14.82
CA LEU A 55 -2.58 -8.96 14.12
C LEU A 55 -2.67 -8.64 12.62
N ARG A 56 -2.99 -7.39 12.26
CA ARG A 56 -3.02 -6.92 10.87
C ARG A 56 -1.65 -7.08 10.21
N ILE A 57 -0.57 -6.66 10.87
CA ILE A 57 0.80 -6.81 10.38
C ILE A 57 1.12 -8.28 10.10
N VAL A 58 0.81 -9.19 11.03
CA VAL A 58 1.07 -10.62 10.89
C VAL A 58 0.29 -11.21 9.71
N ILE A 59 -1.02 -10.94 9.61
CA ILE A 59 -1.86 -11.47 8.54
C ILE A 59 -1.40 -10.95 7.17
N VAL A 60 -1.16 -9.64 7.04
CA VAL A 60 -0.70 -9.04 5.78
C VAL A 60 0.72 -9.50 5.44
N SER A 61 1.58 -9.75 6.42
CA SER A 61 2.90 -10.37 6.19
C SER A 61 2.75 -11.79 5.65
N GLY A 62 1.82 -12.59 6.19
CA GLY A 62 1.49 -13.91 5.66
C GLY A 62 1.00 -13.86 4.21
N MET A 63 0.12 -12.91 3.88
CA MET A 63 -0.33 -12.65 2.51
C MET A 63 0.85 -12.27 1.60
N THR A 64 1.73 -11.38 2.06
CA THR A 64 2.93 -10.95 1.35
C THR A 64 3.85 -12.13 0.99
N LEU A 65 4.17 -12.97 1.98
CA LEU A 65 5.02 -14.14 1.81
C LEU A 65 4.40 -15.13 0.82
N TYR A 66 3.11 -15.40 0.96
CA TYR A 66 2.39 -16.25 0.02
C TYR A 66 2.42 -15.68 -1.41
N THR A 67 2.24 -14.37 -1.56
CA THR A 67 2.25 -13.72 -2.86
C THR A 67 3.61 -13.78 -3.55
N PHE A 68 4.70 -13.51 -2.84
CA PHE A 68 6.04 -13.69 -3.42
C PHE A 68 6.37 -15.15 -3.66
N TYR A 69 5.92 -16.08 -2.81
CA TYR A 69 6.11 -17.51 -3.05
C TYR A 69 5.49 -17.95 -4.38
N GLN A 70 4.27 -17.49 -4.67
CA GLN A 70 3.61 -17.75 -5.95
C GLN A 70 4.35 -17.11 -7.13
N TRP A 71 4.89 -15.90 -6.97
CA TRP A 71 5.74 -15.27 -7.99
C TRP A 71 7.03 -16.07 -8.24
N PHE A 72 7.71 -16.54 -7.18
CA PHE A 72 8.95 -17.30 -7.32
C PHE A 72 8.76 -18.66 -8.00
N LYS A 73 7.56 -19.24 -7.88
CA LYS A 73 7.16 -20.49 -8.55
C LYS A 73 6.96 -20.37 -10.06
N GLN A 74 6.73 -19.17 -10.60
CA GLN A 74 6.52 -18.99 -12.03
C GLN A 74 7.77 -19.39 -12.83
N GLU A 75 7.57 -19.94 -14.04
CA GLU A 75 8.66 -20.34 -14.94
C GLU A 75 9.51 -19.12 -15.30
N ASP A 76 8.86 -18.09 -15.81
CA ASP A 76 9.42 -16.77 -16.07
C ASP A 76 8.91 -15.74 -15.06
N GLN A 77 9.81 -14.87 -14.63
CA GLN A 77 9.54 -13.82 -13.64
C GLN A 77 9.74 -12.44 -14.26
N TYR A 78 8.71 -11.62 -14.18
CA TYR A 78 8.70 -10.21 -14.56
C TYR A 78 8.28 -9.34 -13.37
N LEU A 79 8.85 -8.15 -13.27
CA LEU A 79 8.51 -7.17 -12.23
C LEU A 79 7.15 -6.49 -12.48
N SER A 80 6.54 -6.74 -13.64
CA SER A 80 5.18 -6.33 -13.99
C SER A 80 4.15 -7.40 -13.66
N ASP A 81 4.57 -8.58 -13.18
CA ASP A 81 3.64 -9.66 -12.88
C ASP A 81 2.75 -9.28 -11.70
N LEU A 82 1.49 -9.64 -11.81
CA LEU A 82 0.48 -9.37 -10.81
C LEU A 82 0.89 -9.84 -9.39
N PRO A 83 1.38 -11.08 -9.18
CA PRO A 83 1.92 -11.49 -7.89
C PRO A 83 3.02 -10.56 -7.37
N PHE A 84 3.99 -10.18 -8.19
CA PHE A 84 5.04 -9.28 -7.74
C PHE A 84 4.50 -7.91 -7.29
N LEU A 85 3.59 -7.32 -8.07
CA LEU A 85 3.00 -6.02 -7.77
C LEU A 85 2.12 -6.05 -6.51
N PHE A 86 1.31 -7.10 -6.32
CA PHE A 86 0.54 -7.30 -5.09
C PHE A 86 1.45 -7.60 -3.89
N GLY A 87 2.53 -8.35 -4.08
CA GLY A 87 3.53 -8.59 -3.05
C GLY A 87 4.16 -7.28 -2.56
N LEU A 88 4.59 -6.42 -3.48
CA LEU A 88 5.11 -5.09 -3.13
C LEU A 88 4.07 -4.22 -2.44
N TYR A 89 2.81 -4.22 -2.91
CA TYR A 89 1.71 -3.52 -2.27
C TYR A 89 1.59 -3.94 -0.79
N PHE A 90 1.59 -5.24 -0.49
CA PHE A 90 1.50 -5.71 0.89
C PHE A 90 2.77 -5.46 1.71
N VAL A 91 3.98 -5.51 1.13
CA VAL A 91 5.23 -5.14 1.83
C VAL A 91 5.18 -3.71 2.36
N PHE A 92 4.88 -2.76 1.48
CA PHE A 92 4.84 -1.35 1.89
C PHE A 92 3.73 -1.11 2.91
N LEU A 93 2.62 -1.84 2.83
CA LEU A 93 1.55 -1.77 3.80
C LEU A 93 2.01 -2.23 5.19
N VAL A 94 2.75 -3.35 5.27
CA VAL A 94 3.32 -3.86 6.52
C VAL A 94 4.24 -2.81 7.16
N PHE A 95 5.15 -2.23 6.39
CA PHE A 95 6.06 -1.19 6.90
C PHE A 95 5.30 0.07 7.31
N GLY A 96 4.33 0.51 6.51
CA GLY A 96 3.47 1.65 6.86
C GLY A 96 2.73 1.43 8.17
N LYS A 97 2.22 0.21 8.41
CA LYS A 97 1.51 -0.14 9.65
C LYS A 97 2.43 -0.30 10.85
N ALA A 98 3.64 -0.82 10.66
CA ALA A 98 4.64 -0.85 11.72
C ALA A 98 5.04 0.56 12.17
N LEU A 99 5.13 1.51 11.23
CA LEU A 99 5.34 2.93 11.55
C LEU A 99 4.10 3.61 12.12
N ASP A 100 2.88 3.23 11.72
CA ASP A 100 1.64 3.73 12.35
C ASP A 100 1.64 3.38 13.86
N LEU A 101 1.91 2.11 14.19
CA LEU A 101 1.97 1.66 15.58
C LEU A 101 3.07 2.38 16.36
N TYR A 102 4.24 2.54 15.75
CA TYR A 102 5.35 3.26 16.37
C TYR A 102 4.99 4.73 16.65
N SER A 103 4.43 5.40 15.65
CA SER A 103 4.01 6.81 15.73
C SER A 103 2.96 7.03 16.82
N ALA A 104 2.01 6.08 16.97
CA ALA A 104 0.98 6.14 18.01
C ALA A 104 1.56 6.16 19.43
N PHE A 105 2.70 5.49 19.66
CA PHE A 105 3.36 5.47 20.96
C PHE A 105 4.22 6.70 21.22
N ILE A 106 4.92 7.20 20.23
CA ILE A 106 5.86 8.31 20.44
C ILE A 106 5.20 9.69 20.40
N PHE A 107 3.96 9.80 19.88
CA PHE A 107 3.30 11.07 19.61
C PHE A 107 3.23 12.00 20.84
N PHE A 108 3.01 11.45 22.04
CA PHE A 108 2.90 12.23 23.27
C PHE A 108 4.22 12.39 24.04
N GLN A 109 5.27 11.65 23.68
CA GLN A 109 6.51 11.55 24.45
C GLN A 109 7.70 12.23 23.78
N LEU A 110 7.73 12.26 22.45
CA LEU A 110 8.84 12.84 21.70
C LEU A 110 8.50 14.25 21.18
N ASN A 111 9.55 14.99 20.85
CA ASN A 111 9.43 16.31 20.24
C ASN A 111 8.63 16.25 18.92
N ASP A 112 7.71 17.20 18.73
CA ASP A 112 6.88 17.37 17.53
C ASP A 112 7.65 17.26 16.22
N PHE A 113 8.88 17.78 16.17
CA PHE A 113 9.75 17.70 15.00
C PHE A 113 10.16 16.26 14.66
N ILE A 114 10.50 15.45 15.68
CA ILE A 114 10.88 14.04 15.51
C ILE A 114 9.66 13.25 15.06
N VAL A 115 8.51 13.45 15.72
CA VAL A 115 7.25 12.81 15.40
C VAL A 115 6.81 13.15 13.97
N LEU A 116 6.87 14.43 13.57
CA LEU A 116 6.56 14.86 12.21
C LEU A 116 7.49 14.22 11.18
N THR A 117 8.78 14.09 11.49
CA THR A 117 9.75 13.44 10.58
C THR A 117 9.36 11.98 10.33
N ILE A 118 8.99 11.25 11.38
CA ILE A 118 8.56 9.85 11.29
C ILE A 118 7.25 9.72 10.50
N ILE A 119 6.29 10.62 10.74
CA ILE A 119 5.03 10.67 10.00
C ILE A 119 5.27 10.99 8.52
N LYS A 120 6.24 11.85 8.20
CA LYS A 120 6.66 12.11 6.81
C LYS A 120 7.26 10.87 6.16
N VAL A 121 8.15 10.15 6.84
CA VAL A 121 8.69 8.86 6.34
C VAL A 121 7.55 7.87 6.08
N ARG A 122 6.62 7.73 7.03
CA ARG A 122 5.43 6.90 6.86
C ARG A 122 4.60 7.33 5.64
N PHE A 123 4.41 8.63 5.44
CA PHE A 123 3.67 9.16 4.29
C PHE A 123 4.30 8.75 2.96
N PHE A 124 5.63 8.82 2.84
CA PHE A 124 6.33 8.33 1.65
C PHE A 124 6.15 6.82 1.43
N ILE A 125 6.20 6.02 2.50
CA ILE A 125 5.93 4.58 2.39
C ILE A 125 4.51 4.32 1.88
N MET A 126 3.53 5.12 2.31
CA MET A 126 2.16 5.00 1.82
C MET A 126 2.00 5.46 0.37
N ILE A 127 2.77 6.42 -0.12
CA ILE A 127 2.84 6.74 -1.56
C ILE A 127 3.35 5.51 -2.32
N LEU A 128 4.49 4.95 -1.88
CA LEU A 128 5.09 3.77 -2.49
C LEU A 128 4.15 2.56 -2.48
N ASN A 129 3.30 2.44 -1.46
CA ASN A 129 2.29 1.39 -1.35
C ASN A 129 1.37 1.33 -2.57
N PHE A 130 0.88 2.47 -3.07
CA PHE A 130 -0.07 2.50 -4.19
C PHE A 130 0.60 2.38 -5.56
N LEU A 131 1.90 2.64 -5.67
CA LEU A 131 2.63 2.65 -6.94
C LEU A 131 2.49 1.38 -7.78
N PRO A 132 2.58 0.15 -7.23
CA PRO A 132 2.41 -1.08 -8.02
C PRO A 132 1.04 -1.15 -8.70
N MET A 133 0.00 -0.71 -8.00
CA MET A 133 -1.37 -0.75 -8.51
C MET A 133 -1.66 0.41 -9.47
N ILE A 134 -1.10 1.59 -9.19
CA ILE A 134 -1.14 2.73 -10.12
C ILE A 134 -0.47 2.32 -11.44
N TYR A 135 0.74 1.74 -11.39
CA TYR A 135 1.47 1.26 -12.56
C TYR A 135 0.63 0.35 -13.45
N LEU A 136 -0.05 -0.64 -12.83
CA LEU A 136 -0.91 -1.57 -13.56
C LEU A 136 -2.14 -0.86 -14.13
N SER A 137 -2.75 0.06 -13.36
CA SER A 137 -3.93 0.79 -13.78
C SER A 137 -3.66 1.69 -14.99
N SER A 138 -2.57 2.46 -14.96
CA SER A 138 -2.16 3.34 -16.05
C SER A 138 -1.71 2.55 -17.27
N GLU A 139 -1.05 1.39 -17.09
CA GLU A 139 -0.72 0.52 -18.23
C GLU A 139 -1.98 0.02 -18.94
N MET A 140 -3.00 -0.42 -18.21
CA MET A 140 -4.27 -0.85 -18.83
C MET A 140 -5.04 0.30 -19.49
N ILE A 141 -5.00 1.51 -18.93
CA ILE A 141 -5.57 2.71 -19.58
C ILE A 141 -4.87 2.98 -20.91
N LEU A 142 -3.53 3.02 -20.91
CA LEU A 142 -2.75 3.28 -22.11
C LEU A 142 -2.92 2.17 -23.15
N PHE A 143 -3.04 0.92 -22.71
CA PHE A 143 -3.38 -0.21 -23.58
C PHE A 143 -4.75 -0.02 -24.23
N SER A 144 -5.78 0.37 -23.47
CA SER A 144 -7.11 0.67 -24.01
C SER A 144 -7.08 1.78 -25.06
N PHE A 145 -6.27 2.83 -24.85
CA PHE A 145 -6.08 3.87 -25.86
C PHE A 145 -5.32 3.37 -27.09
N SER A 146 -4.36 2.47 -26.94
CA SER A 146 -3.60 1.88 -28.06
C SER A 146 -4.49 1.13 -29.06
N LEU A 147 -5.65 0.64 -28.63
CA LEU A 147 -6.63 -0.03 -29.50
C LEU A 147 -7.35 0.94 -30.45
N LYS A 148 -7.29 2.25 -30.19
CA LYS A 148 -7.95 3.26 -31.03
C LYS A 148 -7.00 3.76 -32.13
N PRO A 149 -7.47 3.91 -33.38
CA PRO A 149 -6.62 4.29 -34.52
C PRO A 149 -5.96 5.66 -34.37
N ARG A 150 -6.50 6.56 -33.52
CA ARG A 150 -5.93 7.88 -33.23
C ARG A 150 -4.63 7.82 -32.42
N PHE A 151 -4.34 6.71 -31.72
CA PHE A 151 -3.19 6.60 -30.82
C PHE A 151 -2.17 5.52 -31.25
N LYS A 152 -1.82 5.50 -32.55
CA LYS A 152 -0.83 4.55 -33.10
C LYS A 152 0.51 4.55 -32.36
N LEU A 153 0.93 5.66 -31.75
CA LEU A 153 2.19 5.73 -30.98
C LEU A 153 2.17 4.84 -29.73
N LEU A 154 0.99 4.52 -29.17
CA LEU A 154 0.83 3.70 -27.97
C LEU A 154 0.81 2.19 -28.26
N THR A 155 0.78 1.78 -29.53
CA THR A 155 0.87 0.35 -29.90
C THR A 155 2.27 -0.20 -29.61
N ASN A 156 3.29 0.65 -29.64
CA ASN A 156 4.64 0.28 -29.24
C ASN A 156 4.75 0.21 -27.70
N GLU A 157 4.96 -1.00 -27.20
CA GLU A 157 5.10 -1.32 -25.78
C GLU A 157 6.18 -0.49 -25.08
N ARG A 158 7.34 -0.26 -25.73
CA ARG A 158 8.43 0.55 -25.15
C ARG A 158 7.99 1.99 -24.92
N THR A 159 7.27 2.57 -25.89
CA THR A 159 6.73 3.93 -25.79
C THR A 159 5.67 4.00 -24.70
N ARG A 160 4.77 3.01 -24.65
CA ARG A 160 3.73 2.91 -23.60
C ARG A 160 4.34 2.86 -22.20
N ASN A 161 5.33 1.99 -21.98
CA ASN A 161 6.01 1.88 -20.70
C ASN A 161 6.75 3.18 -20.31
N LYS A 162 7.43 3.82 -21.28
CA LYS A 162 8.10 5.11 -21.04
C LYS A 162 7.12 6.22 -20.62
N ILE A 163 5.93 6.27 -21.21
CA ILE A 163 4.87 7.20 -20.82
C ILE A 163 4.35 6.85 -19.43
N ASN A 164 4.13 5.56 -19.15
CA ASN A 164 3.66 5.07 -17.87
C ASN A 164 4.60 5.48 -16.72
N ILE A 165 5.89 5.20 -16.87
CA ILE A 165 6.91 5.55 -15.87
C ILE A 165 6.96 7.08 -15.68
N ARG A 166 6.89 7.88 -16.74
CA ARG A 166 6.86 9.35 -16.62
C ARG A 166 5.64 9.84 -15.84
N PHE A 167 4.47 9.28 -16.11
CA PHE A 167 3.25 9.60 -15.38
C PHE A 167 3.39 9.30 -13.89
N ILE A 168 3.90 8.11 -13.54
CA ILE A 168 4.17 7.72 -12.16
C ILE A 168 5.18 8.64 -11.49
N MET A 169 6.29 8.98 -12.18
CA MET A 169 7.29 9.91 -11.64
C MET A 169 6.71 11.29 -11.34
N VAL A 170 5.78 11.78 -12.17
CA VAL A 170 5.06 13.05 -11.91
C VAL A 170 4.19 12.94 -10.68
N ILE A 171 3.45 11.84 -10.50
CA ILE A 171 2.64 11.58 -9.30
C ILE A 171 3.54 11.59 -8.05
N ILE A 172 4.61 10.79 -8.05
CA ILE A 172 5.56 10.71 -6.93
C ILE A 172 6.13 12.09 -6.62
N PHE A 173 6.50 12.87 -7.64
CA PHE A 173 7.06 14.20 -7.46
C PHE A 173 6.08 15.17 -6.79
N ILE A 174 4.83 15.22 -7.28
CA ILE A 174 3.78 16.08 -6.71
C ILE A 174 3.48 15.68 -5.26
N GLU A 175 3.30 14.39 -5.00
CA GLU A 175 2.99 13.87 -3.68
C GLU A 175 4.16 14.07 -2.71
N SER A 176 5.39 13.92 -3.19
CA SER A 176 6.59 14.16 -2.39
C SER A 176 6.73 15.63 -1.98
N ILE A 177 6.46 16.55 -2.89
CA ILE A 177 6.43 17.99 -2.58
C ILE A 177 5.38 18.27 -1.50
N ALA A 178 4.17 17.72 -1.63
CA ALA A 178 3.11 17.90 -0.64
C ALA A 178 3.53 17.39 0.75
N GLY A 179 4.18 16.22 0.81
CA GLY A 179 4.69 15.65 2.06
C GLY A 179 5.81 16.48 2.70
N ILE A 180 6.74 17.00 1.90
CA ILE A 180 7.85 17.84 2.39
C ILE A 180 7.32 19.17 2.93
N LEU A 181 6.42 19.83 2.19
CA LEU A 181 5.86 21.13 2.54
C LEU A 181 4.88 21.09 3.71
N ALA A 182 4.40 19.92 4.12
CA ALA A 182 3.55 19.79 5.30
C ALA A 182 4.30 20.28 6.56
N SER A 183 3.77 21.34 7.16
CA SER A 183 4.37 22.03 8.31
C SER A 183 4.03 21.39 9.66
N ASN A 184 2.97 20.58 9.72
CA ASN A 184 2.53 19.87 10.92
C ASN A 184 1.76 18.59 10.54
N GLN A 185 1.49 17.75 11.55
CA GLN A 185 0.78 16.48 11.37
C GLN A 185 -0.64 16.68 10.80
N ARG A 186 -1.36 17.71 11.27
CA ARG A 186 -2.73 17.98 10.82
C ARG A 186 -2.82 18.25 9.33
N THR A 187 -1.91 19.07 8.79
CA THR A 187 -1.82 19.36 7.35
C THR A 187 -1.52 18.09 6.56
N LEU A 188 -0.61 17.25 7.06
CA LEU A 188 -0.27 15.99 6.41
C LEU A 188 -1.45 15.00 6.40
N SER A 189 -2.22 14.94 7.49
CA SER A 189 -3.46 14.16 7.57
C SER A 189 -4.53 14.64 6.60
N ILE A 190 -4.56 15.93 6.24
CA ILE A 190 -5.48 16.47 5.21
C ILE A 190 -5.01 16.11 3.80
N TYR A 191 -3.70 16.18 3.54
CA TYR A 191 -3.14 15.83 2.22
C TYR A 191 -3.27 14.34 1.90
N TYR A 192 -3.22 13.49 2.92
CA TYR A 192 -3.25 12.04 2.74
C TYR A 192 -4.50 11.53 1.98
N PRO A 193 -5.75 11.85 2.38
CA PRO A 193 -6.94 11.47 1.60
C PRO A 193 -6.94 12.02 0.17
N VAL A 194 -6.48 13.25 -0.04
CA VAL A 194 -6.43 13.89 -1.36
C VAL A 194 -5.56 13.11 -2.34
N ILE A 195 -4.53 12.42 -1.83
CA ILE A 195 -3.61 11.60 -2.60
C ILE A 195 -4.13 10.17 -2.80
N VAL A 196 -4.64 9.58 -1.72
CA VAL A 196 -5.08 8.18 -1.71
C VAL A 196 -6.37 7.97 -2.50
N ILE A 197 -7.31 8.91 -2.44
CA ILE A 197 -8.63 8.78 -3.09
C ILE A 197 -8.50 8.68 -4.63
N PRO A 198 -7.79 9.59 -5.33
CA PRO A 198 -7.59 9.45 -6.77
C PRO A 198 -6.91 8.14 -7.15
N SER A 199 -5.89 7.72 -6.39
CA SER A 199 -5.18 6.46 -6.61
C SER A 199 -6.14 5.27 -6.51
N LEU A 200 -6.93 5.19 -5.43
CA LEU A 200 -7.92 4.14 -5.26
C LEU A 200 -9.02 4.17 -6.32
N LEU A 201 -9.47 5.35 -6.74
CA LEU A 201 -10.44 5.48 -7.84
C LEU A 201 -9.90 4.88 -9.14
N THR A 202 -8.63 5.12 -9.47
CA THR A 202 -8.01 4.51 -10.67
C THR A 202 -7.92 2.98 -10.57
N ILE A 203 -7.64 2.44 -9.39
CA ILE A 203 -7.57 1.00 -9.14
C ILE A 203 -8.97 0.35 -9.21
N VAL A 204 -9.99 0.97 -8.64
CA VAL A 204 -11.38 0.49 -8.73
C VAL A 204 -11.86 0.53 -10.18
N TRP A 205 -11.59 1.62 -10.89
CA TRP A 205 -11.93 1.76 -12.30
C TRP A 205 -11.25 0.68 -13.14
N LEU A 206 -9.97 0.39 -12.87
CA LEU A 206 -9.18 -0.64 -13.54
C LEU A 206 -9.85 -2.01 -13.45
N PHE A 207 -10.15 -2.49 -12.24
CA PHE A 207 -10.72 -3.83 -12.07
C PHE A 207 -12.14 -3.92 -12.64
N ASN A 208 -12.92 -2.84 -12.56
CA ASN A 208 -14.22 -2.75 -13.22
C ASN A 208 -14.09 -2.77 -14.76
N PHE A 209 -13.09 -2.07 -15.31
CA PHE A 209 -12.79 -2.08 -16.74
C PHE A 209 -12.31 -3.47 -17.19
N ALA A 210 -11.42 -4.12 -16.43
CA ALA A 210 -10.96 -5.47 -16.70
C ALA A 210 -12.12 -6.48 -16.70
N ARG A 211 -13.05 -6.35 -15.74
CA ARG A 211 -14.28 -7.14 -15.69
C ARG A 211 -15.12 -6.96 -16.95
N LYS A 212 -15.48 -5.71 -17.30
CA LYS A 212 -16.32 -5.41 -18.47
C LYS A 212 -15.73 -5.91 -19.79
N ASN A 213 -14.40 -5.90 -19.90
CA ASN A 213 -13.70 -6.29 -21.12
C ASN A 213 -13.16 -7.74 -21.08
N LYS A 214 -13.54 -8.55 -20.09
CA LYS A 214 -13.10 -9.93 -19.91
C LYS A 214 -11.56 -10.09 -19.95
N ARG A 215 -10.86 -9.19 -19.26
CA ARG A 215 -9.40 -9.20 -19.09
C ARG A 215 -9.02 -9.65 -17.67
N LEU A 216 -7.76 -10.01 -17.48
CA LEU A 216 -7.21 -10.51 -16.21
C LEU A 216 -7.96 -11.76 -15.70
N SER A 217 -8.07 -12.80 -16.53
CA SER A 217 -8.80 -14.04 -16.19
C SER A 217 -8.18 -14.82 -15.03
N GLN A 218 -6.93 -14.51 -14.67
CA GLN A 218 -6.22 -15.16 -13.57
C GLN A 218 -6.68 -14.66 -12.19
N VAL A 219 -7.48 -13.59 -12.11
CA VAL A 219 -7.91 -12.98 -10.84
C VAL A 219 -9.40 -12.68 -10.86
N ASN A 220 -10.05 -12.73 -9.70
CA ASN A 220 -11.46 -12.37 -9.56
C ASN A 220 -11.63 -10.86 -9.57
N THR A 221 -11.73 -10.29 -10.77
CA THR A 221 -11.89 -8.84 -11.00
C THR A 221 -13.10 -8.24 -10.30
N LEU A 222 -14.20 -9.00 -10.10
CA LEU A 222 -15.36 -8.53 -9.34
C LEU A 222 -15.02 -8.34 -7.86
N THR A 223 -14.47 -9.38 -7.23
CA THR A 223 -14.08 -9.33 -5.82
C THR A 223 -13.04 -8.24 -5.57
N LEU A 224 -12.09 -8.06 -6.47
CA LEU A 224 -11.10 -6.97 -6.39
C LEU A 224 -11.74 -5.59 -6.52
N THR A 225 -12.71 -5.42 -7.43
CA THR A 225 -13.46 -4.15 -7.56
C THR A 225 -14.21 -3.83 -6.27
N ILE A 226 -14.88 -4.82 -5.67
CA ILE A 226 -15.60 -4.65 -4.40
C ILE A 226 -14.63 -4.37 -3.26
N GLY A 227 -13.53 -5.11 -3.15
CA GLY A 227 -12.52 -4.94 -2.10
C GLY A 227 -11.86 -3.56 -2.14
N PHE A 228 -11.33 -3.15 -3.29
CA PHE A 228 -10.75 -1.80 -3.44
C PHE A 228 -11.82 -0.69 -3.34
N GLY A 229 -13.06 -0.96 -3.75
CA GLY A 229 -14.18 -0.04 -3.57
C GLY A 229 -14.56 0.16 -2.10
N ALA A 230 -14.61 -0.92 -1.32
CA ALA A 230 -14.79 -0.87 0.12
C ALA A 230 -13.63 -0.14 0.79
N TYR A 231 -12.39 -0.36 0.32
CA TYR A 231 -11.23 0.37 0.83
C TYR A 231 -11.31 1.87 0.55
N LEU A 232 -11.71 2.27 -0.66
CA LEU A 232 -11.98 3.66 -1.01
C LEU A 232 -13.02 4.30 -0.07
N ILE A 233 -14.14 3.61 0.15
CA ILE A 233 -15.18 4.07 1.07
C ILE A 233 -14.63 4.19 2.50
N SER A 234 -13.85 3.21 2.98
CA SER A 234 -13.19 3.26 4.30
C SER A 234 -12.28 4.49 4.43
N GLN A 235 -11.48 4.81 3.40
CA GLN A 235 -10.58 5.98 3.44
C GLN A 235 -11.33 7.31 3.44
N ILE A 236 -12.54 7.39 2.87
CA ILE A 236 -13.40 8.59 2.94
C ILE A 236 -14.10 8.67 4.30
N LEU A 237 -14.62 7.55 4.79
CA LEU A 237 -15.35 7.49 6.05
C LEU A 237 -14.44 7.71 7.26
N ARG A 238 -13.17 7.29 7.21
CA ARG A 238 -12.23 7.41 8.32
C ARG A 238 -12.08 8.87 8.84
N PRO A 239 -11.72 9.88 8.03
CA PRO A 239 -11.63 11.26 8.51
C PRO A 239 -12.98 11.81 8.97
N LEU A 240 -14.10 11.40 8.34
CA LEU A 240 -15.44 11.82 8.77
C LEU A 240 -15.82 11.23 10.13
N ALA A 241 -15.56 9.94 10.34
CA ALA A 241 -15.81 9.25 11.58
C ALA A 241 -14.91 9.77 12.70
N GLN A 242 -13.65 10.08 12.39
CA GLN A 242 -12.74 10.73 13.32
C GLN A 242 -13.24 12.10 13.77
N PHE A 243 -13.84 12.89 12.86
CA PHE A 243 -14.41 14.18 13.19
C PHE A 243 -15.64 14.08 14.12
N ILE A 244 -16.44 13.02 13.98
CA ILE A 244 -17.68 12.81 14.74
C ILE A 244 -17.42 12.12 16.09
N ILE A 245 -16.63 11.04 16.09
CA ILE A 245 -16.43 10.13 17.23
C ILE A 245 -15.17 10.51 18.03
N GLY A 246 -14.25 11.27 17.43
CA GLY A 246 -12.93 11.57 18.00
C GLY A 246 -11.90 10.45 17.78
N GLU A 247 -10.63 10.76 18.05
CA GLU A 247 -9.53 9.79 18.03
C GLU A 247 -9.51 8.95 19.32
N SER A 248 -10.47 8.04 19.47
CA SER A 248 -10.48 7.07 20.57
C SER A 248 -9.79 5.76 20.18
N ALA A 249 -9.28 5.02 21.18
CA ALA A 249 -8.72 3.68 20.98
C ALA A 249 -9.74 2.73 20.32
N MET A 250 -11.02 2.83 20.71
CA MET A 250 -12.09 2.01 20.12
C MET A 250 -12.31 2.32 18.64
N PHE A 251 -12.29 3.60 18.25
CA PHE A 251 -12.37 4.00 16.84
C PHE A 251 -11.21 3.41 16.03
N LEU A 252 -9.98 3.49 16.54
CA LEU A 252 -8.81 2.89 15.89
C LEU A 252 -8.96 1.37 15.73
N ILE A 253 -9.38 0.65 16.77
CA ILE A 253 -9.59 -0.79 16.72
C ILE A 253 -10.62 -1.18 15.65
N LEU A 254 -11.76 -0.48 15.59
CA LEU A 254 -12.79 -0.74 14.57
C LEU A 254 -12.28 -0.45 13.16
N ALA A 255 -11.61 0.69 12.96
CA ALA A 255 -11.09 1.09 11.66
C ALA A 255 -10.01 0.13 11.15
N GLU A 256 -9.12 -0.34 12.03
CA GLU A 256 -8.07 -1.30 11.68
C GLU A 256 -8.64 -2.70 11.43
N THR A 257 -9.68 -3.11 12.17
CA THR A 257 -10.37 -4.40 11.95
C THR A 257 -11.13 -4.42 10.62
N LEU A 258 -11.87 -3.34 10.31
CA LEU A 258 -12.60 -3.22 9.06
C LEU A 258 -11.66 -3.24 7.86
N ASP A 259 -10.55 -2.50 7.93
CA ASP A 259 -9.55 -2.55 6.87
C ASP A 259 -8.91 -3.93 6.71
N LEU A 260 -8.67 -4.66 7.80
CA LEU A 260 -8.13 -6.02 7.74
C LEU A 260 -9.09 -6.95 6.98
N ILE A 261 -10.40 -6.86 7.26
CA ILE A 261 -11.43 -7.61 6.52
C ILE A 261 -11.39 -7.24 5.03
N ILE A 262 -11.27 -5.95 4.71
CA ILE A 262 -11.17 -5.49 3.32
C ILE A 262 -9.94 -6.07 2.63
N PHE A 263 -8.78 -6.12 3.30
CA PHE A 263 -7.57 -6.73 2.72
C PHE A 263 -7.67 -8.24 2.55
N ILE A 264 -8.36 -8.94 3.45
CA ILE A 264 -8.68 -10.35 3.26
C ILE A 264 -9.53 -10.53 2.00
N ILE A 265 -10.56 -9.69 1.79
CA ILE A 265 -11.39 -9.72 0.57
C ILE A 265 -10.54 -9.45 -0.68
N ILE A 266 -9.65 -8.44 -0.65
CA ILE A 266 -8.75 -8.15 -1.78
C ILE A 266 -7.83 -9.35 -2.06
N PHE A 267 -7.25 -9.95 -1.03
CA PHE A 267 -6.36 -11.11 -1.17
C PHE A 267 -7.09 -12.34 -1.74
N LEU A 268 -8.30 -12.63 -1.25
CA LEU A 268 -9.15 -13.68 -1.80
C LEU A 268 -9.55 -13.39 -3.25
N GLY A 269 -9.85 -12.14 -3.58
CA GLY A 269 -10.13 -11.73 -4.95
C GLY A 269 -8.93 -11.90 -5.88
N PHE A 270 -7.71 -11.71 -5.36
CA PHE A 270 -6.48 -11.90 -6.11
C PHE A 270 -6.22 -13.37 -6.47
N TYR A 271 -6.55 -14.30 -5.57
CA TYR A 271 -6.36 -15.74 -5.80
C TYR A 271 -7.61 -16.50 -6.24
N GLY A 272 -8.77 -15.86 -6.26
CA GLY A 272 -10.00 -16.42 -6.78
C GLY A 272 -10.04 -16.39 -8.31
N GLU A 273 -10.71 -17.37 -8.91
CA GLU A 273 -10.95 -17.39 -10.35
C GLU A 273 -11.97 -16.31 -10.77
N SER A 274 -11.82 -15.79 -11.99
CA SER A 274 -12.77 -14.82 -12.55
C SER A 274 -14.07 -15.50 -12.97
N HIS A 275 -15.19 -15.10 -12.39
CA HIS A 275 -16.52 -15.39 -12.93
C HIS A 275 -17.00 -14.16 -13.72
N TYR A 276 -16.99 -14.25 -15.06
CA TYR A 276 -17.46 -13.20 -15.95
C TYR A 276 -18.97 -13.25 -16.16
#